data_AF-A0A2H6HE76-F1
#
_entry.id   AF-A0A2H6HE76-F1
#
_cell.length_a   1.000
_cell.length_b   1.000
_cell.length_c   1.000
_cell.angle_alpha   90.00
_cell.angle_beta   90.00
_cell.angle_gamma   90.00
#
_symmetry.space_group_name_H-M   'P 1'
#
loop_
_entity.id
_entity.type
_entity.pdbx_description
1 polymer ?
#
loop_
_entity_poly.entity_id
_entity_poly.type
_entity_poly.pdbx_seq_one_letter_code
_entity_poly.pdbx_strand_id
1 'polypeptide(L)' 'MTRRVALEEGILIGGSGGMAVVGALNVARRRPDDLVVVIIPDSGRNYISRVFNDDWMREKGMLDD' A
#
# COMPACT_ATOMS: atom_id res chain seq x y z
N MET A 1 -0.11 -0.72 -4.52
CA MET A 1 -0.46 -1.49 -3.30
C MET A 1 -1.12 -0.62 -2.23
N THR A 2 -0.55 0.52 -1.82
CA THR A 2 -1.15 1.43 -0.82
C THR A 2 -2.65 1.69 -1.04
N ARG A 3 -3.04 2.11 -2.24
CA ARG A 3 -4.45 2.34 -2.60
C ARG A 3 -5.32 1.08 -2.51
N ARG A 4 -4.78 -0.08 -2.90
CA ARG A 4 -5.48 -1.36 -2.86
C ARG A 4 -5.81 -1.76 -1.43
N VAL A 5 -4.86 -1.68 -0.50
CA VAL A 5 -5.12 -1.99 0.92
C VAL A 5 -6.19 -1.08 1.51
N ALA A 6 -6.18 0.21 1.16
CA ALA A 6 -7.22 1.13 1.61
C ALA A 6 -8.61 0.80 1.05
N LEU A 7 -8.69 0.39 -0.22
CA LEU A 7 -9.94 0.07 -0.91
C LEU A 7 -10.50 -1.33 -0.58
N GLU A 8 -9.62 -2.33 -0.54
CA GLU A 8 -9.99 -3.74 -0.38
C GLU A 8 -10.13 -4.13 1.09
N GLU A 9 -9.31 -3.57 1.98
CA GLU A 9 -9.25 -3.95 3.41
C GLU A 9 -9.77 -2.85 4.36
N GLY A 10 -10.05 -1.65 3.84
CA GLY A 10 -10.48 -0.51 4.66
C GLY A 10 -9.40 0.07 5.59
N ILE A 11 -8.13 -0.29 5.37
CA ILE A 11 -7.01 0.17 6.20
C ILE A 11 -6.26 1.29 5.46
N LEU A 12 -6.45 2.53 5.93
CA LEU A 12 -5.83 3.71 5.33
C LEU A 12 -4.34 3.82 5.70
N ILE A 13 -3.45 3.27 4.87
CA ILE A 13 -1.99 3.19 5.12
C ILE A 13 -1.17 4.16 4.27
N GLY A 14 0.05 4.45 4.71
CA GLY A 14 1.04 5.22 3.94
C GLY A 14 1.73 4.46 2.81
N GLY A 15 2.59 5.17 2.06
CA GLY A 15 3.37 4.60 0.96
C GLY A 15 4.33 3.48 1.40
N SER A 16 5.07 3.71 2.50
CA SER A 16 5.99 2.72 3.08
C SER A 16 5.26 1.46 3.55
N GLY A 17 4.09 1.62 4.16
CA GLY A 17 3.21 0.51 4.53
C GLY A 17 2.80 -0.33 3.32
N GLY A 18 2.41 0.32 2.22
CA GLY A 18 2.06 -0.38 0.98
C GLY A 18 3.22 -1.20 0.41
N MET A 19 4.45 -0.67 0.46
CA MET A 19 5.66 -1.41 0.08
C MET A 19 5.93 -2.59 1.01
N ALA A 20 5.78 -2.39 2.32
CA ALA A 20 5.94 -3.45 3.32
C ALA A 20 4.94 -4.59 3.09
N VAL A 21 3.68 -4.29 2.75
CA VAL A 21 2.66 -5.31 2.40
C VAL A 21 3.08 -6.11 1.17
N VAL A 22 3.64 -5.48 0.12
CA VAL A 22 4.16 -6.22 -1.05
C VAL A 22 5.24 -7.21 -0.63
N GLY A 23 6.19 -6.77 0.21
CA GLY A 23 7.24 -7.63 0.75
C GLY A 23 6.69 -8.79 1.58
N ALA A 24 5.73 -8.50 2.47
CA ALA A 24 5.07 -9.51 3.31
C ALA A 24 4.34 -10.57 2.46
N LEU A 25 3.60 -10.16 1.42
CA LEU A 25 2.94 -11.09 0.50
C LEU A 25 3.96 -11.98 -0.24
N ASN A 26 5.12 -11.45 -0.62
CA ASN A 26 6.19 -12.24 -1.24
C ASN A 26 6.82 -13.25 -0.27
N VAL A 27 6.87 -12.95 1.04
CA VAL A 27 7.30 -13.90 2.07
C VAL A 27 6.23 -14.95 2.30
N ALA A 28 4.98 -14.55 2.51
CA ALA A 28 3.85 -15.45 2.78
C ALA A 28 3.65 -16.49 1.67
N ARG A 29 3.77 -16.10 0.39
CA ARG A 29 3.71 -17.05 -0.74
C ARG A 29 4.76 -18.18 -0.68
N ARG A 30 5.90 -17.95 -0.04
CA ARG A 30 6.99 -18.93 0.10
C ARG A 30 6.92 -19.70 1.42
N ARG A 31 6.03 -19.30 2.33
CA ARG A 31 5.89 -19.80 3.70
C ARG A 31 4.40 -19.95 4.04
N PRO A 32 3.66 -20.81 3.31
CA PRO A 32 2.19 -20.83 3.36
C PRO A 32 1.61 -21.24 4.73
N ASP A 33 2.39 -21.93 5.56
CA ASP A 33 1.99 -22.39 6.89
C ASP A 33 2.38 -21.41 8.01
N ASP A 34 3.15 -20.35 7.70
CA ASP A 34 3.64 -19.39 8.69
C ASP A 34 2.71 -18.17 8.83
N LEU A 35 2.56 -17.66 10.06
CA LEU A 35 1.95 -16.36 10.31
C LEU A 35 2.95 -15.23 10.01
N VAL A 36 2.65 -14.41 9.00
CA VAL A 36 3.48 -13.25 8.63
C VAL A 36 2.89 -11.96 9.20
N VAL A 37 3.68 -11.23 9.99
CA VAL A 37 3.31 -9.92 10.55
C VAL A 37 4.05 -8.82 9.79
N VAL A 38 3.35 -7.73 9.46
CA VAL A 38 3.90 -6.55 8.78
C VAL A 38 3.65 -5.29 9.60
N ILE A 39 4.68 -4.44 9.73
CA ILE A 39 4.58 -3.16 10.41
C ILE A 39 4.22 -2.06 9.40
N ILE A 40 3.17 -1.31 9.70
CA ILE A 40 2.76 -0.14 8.95
C ILE A 40 3.23 1.11 9.71
N PRO A 41 4.24 1.86 9.19
CA PRO A 41 4.85 2.95 9.96
C PRO A 41 3.92 4.13 10.23
N ASP A 42 2.99 4.42 9.30
CA ASP A 42 2.07 5.54 9.42
C ASP A 42 0.76 5.34 8.64
N SER A 43 -0.21 6.21 8.96
CA SER A 43 -1.51 6.25 8.29
C SER A 43 -1.44 6.96 6.93
N GLY A 44 -2.38 6.65 6.03
CA GLY A 44 -2.52 7.32 4.74
C GLY A 44 -2.93 8.79 4.79
N ARG A 45 -3.33 9.31 5.97
CA ARG A 45 -3.80 10.70 6.17
C ARG A 45 -2.84 11.74 5.61
N ASN A 46 -1.53 11.53 5.78
CA ASN A 46 -0.50 12.48 5.34
C ASN A 46 -0.32 12.54 3.81
N TYR A 47 -0.98 11.64 3.07
CA TYR A 47 -0.77 11.44 1.63
C TYR A 47 -2.04 11.59 0.80
N ILE A 48 -3.12 12.14 1.37
CA ILE A 48 -4.41 12.33 0.69
C ILE A 48 -4.24 13.11 -0.63
N SER A 49 -3.47 14.21 -0.61
CA SER A 49 -3.17 15.02 -1.79
C SER A 49 -2.08 14.45 -2.71
N ARG A 50 -1.61 13.22 -2.46
CA ARG A 50 -0.56 12.55 -3.23
C ARG A 50 -1.03 11.20 -3.75
N VAL A 51 -0.63 10.10 -3.11
CA VAL A 51 -0.89 8.73 -3.57
C VAL A 51 -2.38 8.36 -3.63
N PHE A 52 -3.25 9.13 -2.96
CA PHE A 52 -4.71 8.99 -3.02
C PHE A 52 -5.39 9.99 -3.96
N ASN A 53 -4.64 10.86 -4.63
CA ASN A 53 -5.13 11.79 -5.62
C ASN A 53 -4.76 11.28 -7.03
N ASP A 54 -5.75 11.07 -7.88
CA ASP A 54 -5.54 10.51 -9.22
C ASP A 54 -4.75 11.44 -10.14
N ASP A 55 -4.99 12.74 -10.09
CA ASP A 55 -4.29 13.71 -10.92
C ASP A 55 -2.79 13.75 -10.57
N TRP A 56 -2.47 13.72 -9.28
CA TRP A 56 -1.09 13.62 -8.82
C TRP A 56 -0.44 12.30 -9.28
N MET A 57 -1.18 11.19 -9.23
CA MET A 57 -0.67 9.89 -9.68
C MET A 57 -0.40 9.87 -11.18
N ARG A 58 -1.29 10.47 -12.01
CA ARG A 58 -1.07 10.63 -13.46
C ARG A 58 0.11 11.54 -13.77
N GLU A 59 0.22 12.69 -13.07
CA GLU A 59 1.36 13.62 -13.22
C GLU A 59 2.70 12.93 -12.94
N LYS A 60 2.72 11.94 -12.02
CA LYS A 60 3.90 11.14 -11.70
C LYS A 60 4.04 9.85 -12.51
N GLY A 61 3.18 9.60 -13.51
CA GLY A 61 3.23 8.41 -14.35
C GLY A 61 2.99 7.11 -13.59
N MET A 62 2.25 7.17 -12.47
CA MET A 62 1.92 6.02 -11.62
C MET A 62 0.48 5.51 -11.83
N LEU A 63 -0.28 6.17 -12.69
CA LEU A 63 -1.62 5.78 -13.10
C LEU A 63 -1.75 6.08 -14.60
N ASP A 64 -2.32 5.14 -15.35
CA ASP A 64 -2.62 5.32 -16.77
C ASP A 64 -3.84 6.25 -16.95
N ASP A 65 -4.01 6.79 -18.16
CA ASP A 65 -5.19 7.58 -18.55
C ASP A 65 -6.47 6.74 -18.66
#